data_AF-A1RTZ2-F1
#
_entry.id   AF-A1RTZ2-F1
#
_cell.length_a   1.000
_cell.length_b   1.000
_cell.length_c   1.000
_cell.angle_alpha   90.00
_cell.angle_beta   90.00
_cell.angle_gamma   90.00
#
_symmetry.space_group_name_H-M   'P 1'
#
loop_
_entity.id
_entity.type
_entity.pdbx_description
1 polymer ?
#
loop_
_entity_poly.entity_id
_entity_poly.type
_entity_poly.pdbx_seq_one_letter_code
_entity_poly.pdbx_strand_id
1 'polypeptide(L)'
;MESIAIAVLALLATFGRMALALLSTVAIAYALAYAMYKSRRVEAVLLPLLDVLQSVPILGFFPIALYVFVFIMPQIGAELAAQFLIFTSMAWNIIFGIYQSFKTLPRELIEMSQVYLTERLALAHVFLPVALRSVYYNAAVSWSNAFFFITASEVITLGTEVKLFGIGSFVVDAFEKGDTTAAYVGIAIGTAGNIALYLFLWRRLIREMPQPPYVLSKILSVWMKYGIYVIFTATMLLSAVSIYYILRNFTPASQQWELLSYLVNSLIDVLPTLARVVMTLTISALAGLLSVALVVKNPQLETTVFIALSILSSIPAVFLYPLIGSVVRGEALSVALLLPGSIVYTVLNAVAAWRDVPKDLARAYGIGGAVYFIHILIPATLPYLITGLLTAWGGAWNATIVAESLANVNGLGAYMAQVAQLGNIPALIISVIVMSGVVITVNKLVWKRLYNLVAQWHS
;
A
#
# COMPACT_ATOMS: atom_id res chain seq x y z
N MET A 1 -23.66 -24.62 -0.68
CA MET A 1 -24.43 -23.72 -1.55
C MET A 1 -24.67 -22.37 -0.86
N GLU A 2 -25.20 -22.37 0.36
CA GLU A 2 -25.42 -21.14 1.14
C GLU A 2 -24.14 -20.34 1.41
N SER A 3 -23.06 -21.00 1.83
CA SER A 3 -21.74 -20.36 2.05
C SER A 3 -21.16 -19.66 0.81
N ILE A 4 -21.38 -20.23 -0.38
CA ILE A 4 -20.94 -19.63 -1.65
C ILE A 4 -21.74 -18.36 -1.95
N ALA A 5 -23.06 -18.40 -1.80
CA ALA A 5 -23.91 -17.24 -2.05
C ALA A 5 -23.58 -16.08 -1.11
N ILE A 6 -23.40 -16.36 0.19
CA ILE A 6 -23.01 -15.35 1.18
C ILE A 6 -21.63 -14.77 0.85
N ALA A 7 -20.65 -15.61 0.52
CA ALA A 7 -19.31 -15.15 0.14
C ALA A 7 -19.31 -14.27 -1.13
N VAL A 8 -20.15 -14.58 -2.12
CA VAL A 8 -20.30 -13.72 -3.32
C VAL A 8 -20.91 -12.36 -2.96
N LEU A 9 -21.96 -12.34 -2.13
CA LEU A 9 -22.56 -11.08 -1.67
C LEU A 9 -21.58 -10.25 -0.83
N ALA A 10 -20.82 -10.91 0.04
CA ALA A 10 -19.78 -10.31 0.85
C ALA A 10 -18.67 -9.69 -0.02
N LEU A 11 -18.25 -10.40 -1.07
CA LEU A 11 -17.30 -9.87 -2.07
C LEU A 11 -17.84 -8.63 -2.80
N LEU A 12 -19.12 -8.63 -3.19
CA LEU A 12 -19.72 -7.48 -3.86
C LEU A 12 -19.78 -6.26 -2.93
N ALA A 13 -20.09 -6.44 -1.65
CA ALA A 13 -20.05 -5.38 -0.66
C ALA A 13 -18.64 -4.80 -0.50
N THR A 14 -17.64 -5.67 -0.35
CA THR A 14 -16.21 -5.29 -0.34
C THR A 14 -15.82 -4.49 -1.58
N PHE A 15 -16.14 -5.00 -2.77
CA PHE A 15 -15.82 -4.33 -4.03
C PHE A 15 -16.56 -2.99 -4.18
N GLY A 16 -17.79 -2.88 -3.67
CA GLY A 16 -18.52 -1.62 -3.61
C GLY A 16 -17.78 -0.55 -2.80
N ARG A 17 -17.36 -0.87 -1.57
CA ARG A 17 -16.56 0.04 -0.73
C ARG A 17 -15.27 0.46 -1.41
N MET A 18 -14.53 -0.53 -1.92
CA MET A 18 -13.27 -0.29 -2.62
C MET A 18 -13.44 0.57 -3.87
N ALA A 19 -14.49 0.37 -4.65
CA ALA A 19 -14.79 1.21 -5.81
C ALA A 19 -15.09 2.65 -5.41
N LEU A 20 -15.91 2.85 -4.37
CA LEU A 20 -16.17 4.18 -3.83
C LEU A 20 -14.88 4.85 -3.32
N ALA A 21 -13.99 4.09 -2.69
CA ALA A 21 -12.76 4.60 -2.11
C ALA A 21 -11.77 4.98 -3.20
N LEU A 22 -11.71 4.18 -4.26
CA LEU A 22 -10.88 4.48 -5.42
C LEU A 22 -11.37 5.74 -6.15
N LEU A 23 -12.67 5.89 -6.35
CA LEU A 23 -13.23 7.07 -7.01
C LEU A 23 -12.93 8.35 -6.22
N SER A 24 -13.12 8.33 -4.90
CA SER A 24 -12.78 9.47 -4.04
C SER A 24 -11.27 9.72 -4.04
N THR A 25 -10.45 8.67 -4.01
CA THR A 25 -8.99 8.76 -4.09
C THR A 25 -8.52 9.43 -5.37
N VAL A 26 -9.02 9.00 -6.53
CA VAL A 26 -8.66 9.58 -7.84
C VAL A 26 -9.06 11.05 -7.89
N ALA A 27 -10.26 11.40 -7.41
CA ALA A 27 -10.71 12.79 -7.35
C ALA A 27 -9.79 13.64 -6.45
N ILE A 28 -9.49 13.18 -5.23
CA ILE A 28 -8.60 13.88 -4.29
C ILE A 28 -7.20 14.02 -4.90
N ALA A 29 -6.67 12.97 -5.51
CA ALA A 29 -5.36 12.94 -6.13
C ALA A 29 -5.23 13.98 -7.26
N TYR A 30 -6.23 14.09 -8.13
CA TYR A 30 -6.25 15.12 -9.18
C TYR A 30 -6.21 16.55 -8.62
N ALA A 31 -6.96 16.82 -7.55
CA ALA A 31 -6.98 18.14 -6.93
C ALA A 31 -5.66 18.47 -6.20
N LEU A 32 -5.12 17.53 -5.42
CA LEU A 32 -3.84 17.69 -4.73
C LEU A 32 -2.68 17.85 -5.73
N ALA A 33 -2.61 16.97 -6.73
CA ALA A 33 -1.56 16.99 -7.76
C ALA A 33 -1.56 18.30 -8.53
N TYR A 34 -2.74 18.81 -8.92
CA TYR A 34 -2.82 20.09 -9.62
C TYR A 34 -2.42 21.27 -8.73
N ALA A 35 -2.84 21.26 -7.46
CA ALA A 35 -2.47 22.31 -6.51
C ALA A 35 -0.95 22.35 -6.26
N MET A 36 -0.32 21.19 -6.11
CA MET A 36 1.14 21.06 -6.00
C MET A 36 1.84 21.50 -7.30
N TYR A 37 1.34 21.08 -8.47
CA TYR A 37 1.89 21.50 -9.75
C TYR A 37 1.86 23.03 -9.94
N LYS A 38 0.75 23.68 -9.57
CA LYS A 38 0.52 25.11 -9.81
C LYS A 38 1.30 26.01 -8.85
N SER A 39 1.55 25.59 -7.61
CA SER A 39 2.16 26.43 -6.58
C SER A 39 3.34 25.75 -5.90
N ARG A 40 4.54 26.32 -6.08
CA ARG A 40 5.75 25.86 -5.39
C ARG A 40 5.63 25.87 -3.86
N ARG A 41 4.83 26.79 -3.30
CA ARG A 41 4.59 26.83 -1.85
C ARG A 41 3.74 25.64 -1.38
N VAL A 42 2.71 25.30 -2.15
CA VAL A 42 1.86 24.13 -1.85
C VAL A 42 2.66 22.85 -2.02
N GLU A 43 3.45 22.75 -3.09
CA GLU A 43 4.38 21.63 -3.33
C GLU A 43 5.36 21.43 -2.16
N ALA A 44 6.00 22.50 -1.71
CA ALA A 44 6.99 22.45 -0.62
C ALA A 44 6.39 22.02 0.74
N VAL A 45 5.08 22.20 0.94
CA VAL A 45 4.38 21.81 2.17
C VAL A 45 3.76 20.42 2.05
N LEU A 46 3.05 20.16 0.95
CA LEU A 46 2.31 18.91 0.77
C LEU A 46 3.22 17.72 0.48
N LEU A 47 4.32 17.88 -0.26
CA LEU A 47 5.20 16.73 -0.54
C LEU A 47 5.79 16.12 0.74
N PRO A 48 6.42 16.89 1.66
CA PRO A 48 6.90 16.31 2.91
C PRO A 48 5.78 15.74 3.79
N LEU A 49 4.60 16.37 3.80
CA LEU A 49 3.46 15.87 4.56
C LEU A 49 2.97 14.52 4.01
N LEU A 50 2.79 14.42 2.69
CA LEU A 50 2.39 13.19 2.03
C LEU A 50 3.46 12.10 2.19
N ASP A 51 4.75 12.46 2.18
CA ASP A 51 5.86 11.54 2.43
C ASP A 51 5.84 10.96 3.84
N VAL A 52 5.47 11.76 4.84
CA VAL A 52 5.27 11.28 6.21
C VAL A 52 4.02 10.41 6.29
N LEU A 53 2.89 10.87 5.75
CA LEU A 53 1.63 10.16 5.83
C LEU A 53 1.66 8.79 5.13
N GLN A 54 2.37 8.66 4.00
CA GLN A 54 2.55 7.36 3.33
C GLN A 54 3.36 6.34 4.14
N SER A 55 4.17 6.81 5.09
CA SER A 55 4.96 5.94 5.97
C SER A 55 4.18 5.42 7.18
N VAL A 56 3.03 6.04 7.47
CA VAL A 56 2.16 5.63 8.58
C VAL A 56 1.44 4.36 8.16
N PRO A 57 1.49 3.29 8.97
CA PRO A 57 0.78 2.06 8.65
C PRO A 57 -0.73 2.26 8.71
N ILE A 58 -1.51 1.43 8.01
CA ILE A 58 -2.98 1.55 7.98
C ILE A 58 -3.59 1.52 9.38
N LEU A 59 -3.09 0.64 10.25
CA LEU A 59 -3.51 0.59 11.66
C LEU A 59 -3.16 1.85 12.45
N GLY A 60 -2.17 2.62 12.00
CA GLY A 60 -1.89 3.93 12.59
C GLY A 60 -2.96 4.98 12.32
N PHE A 61 -3.80 4.76 11.32
CA PHE A 61 -4.97 5.58 11.05
C PHE A 61 -6.22 5.14 11.83
N PHE A 62 -6.21 3.97 12.51
CA PHE A 62 -7.39 3.47 13.26
C PHE A 62 -7.87 4.41 14.35
N PRO A 63 -7.00 4.98 15.22
CA PRO A 63 -7.44 5.94 16.23
C PRO A 63 -8.23 7.09 15.61
N ILE A 64 -7.73 7.66 14.51
CA ILE A 64 -8.37 8.75 13.80
C ILE A 64 -9.70 8.28 13.19
N ALA A 65 -9.69 7.15 12.48
CA ALA A 65 -10.87 6.60 11.83
C ALA A 65 -12.02 6.35 12.82
N LEU A 66 -11.71 5.74 13.96
CA LEU A 66 -12.70 5.36 14.96
C LEU A 66 -13.20 6.55 15.76
N TYR A 67 -12.31 7.43 16.18
CA TYR A 67 -12.67 8.58 16.99
C TYR A 67 -13.45 9.62 16.20
N VAL A 68 -13.13 9.79 14.92
CA VAL A 68 -13.81 10.77 14.07
C VAL A 68 -15.08 10.21 13.45
N PHE A 69 -15.10 8.94 13.02
CA PHE A 69 -16.26 8.41 12.31
C PHE A 69 -17.18 7.59 13.22
N VAL A 70 -16.66 6.62 13.97
CA VAL A 70 -17.47 5.71 14.79
C VAL A 70 -18.05 6.41 16.02
N PHE A 71 -17.25 7.20 16.73
CA PHE A 71 -17.74 7.88 17.94
C PHE A 71 -18.75 9.00 17.62
N ILE A 72 -18.62 9.67 16.46
CA ILE A 72 -19.50 10.77 16.06
C ILE A 72 -20.81 10.27 15.46
N MET A 73 -20.78 9.20 14.65
CA MET A 73 -21.96 8.65 14.00
C MET A 73 -21.99 7.11 14.13
N PRO A 74 -22.34 6.52 15.29
CA PRO A 74 -22.17 5.08 15.54
C PRO A 74 -22.72 4.14 14.46
N GLN A 75 -23.87 4.48 13.85
CA GLN A 75 -24.54 3.65 12.86
C GLN A 75 -23.89 3.67 11.46
N ILE A 76 -23.30 4.80 11.06
CA ILE A 76 -22.71 5.00 9.71
C ILE A 76 -21.17 5.09 9.80
N GLY A 77 -20.67 5.35 10.99
CA GLY A 77 -19.28 5.66 11.30
C GLY A 77 -18.35 4.49 11.07
N ALA A 78 -18.82 3.26 11.25
CA ALA A 78 -18.03 2.07 10.95
C ALA A 78 -17.76 1.96 9.43
N GLU A 79 -18.79 2.18 8.61
CA GLU A 79 -18.64 2.20 7.14
C GLU A 79 -17.75 3.37 6.69
N LEU A 80 -17.87 4.56 7.30
CA LEU A 80 -16.98 5.69 7.01
C LEU A 80 -15.54 5.46 7.47
N ALA A 81 -15.34 4.79 8.61
CA ALA A 81 -14.01 4.41 9.09
C ALA A 81 -13.37 3.40 8.13
N ALA A 82 -14.10 2.36 7.73
CA ALA A 82 -13.64 1.41 6.72
C ALA A 82 -13.29 2.11 5.41
N GLN A 83 -14.15 3.01 4.94
CA GLN A 83 -13.91 3.79 3.74
C GLN A 83 -12.65 4.64 3.83
N PHE A 84 -12.41 5.28 4.97
CA PHE A 84 -11.21 6.07 5.23
C PHE A 84 -9.95 5.20 5.27
N LEU A 85 -10.00 4.04 5.93
CA LEU A 85 -8.89 3.10 6.01
C LEU A 85 -8.55 2.49 4.63
N ILE A 86 -9.57 2.19 3.82
CA ILE A 86 -9.38 1.75 2.44
C ILE A 86 -8.74 2.89 1.63
N PHE A 87 -9.24 4.13 1.78
CA PHE A 87 -8.66 5.31 1.12
C PHE A 87 -7.16 5.48 1.47
N THR A 88 -6.77 5.38 2.74
CA THR A 88 -5.35 5.54 3.12
C THR A 88 -4.45 4.46 2.53
N SER A 89 -4.97 3.28 2.24
CA SER A 89 -4.22 2.23 1.54
C SER A 89 -4.06 2.48 0.02
N MET A 90 -4.95 3.27 -0.58
CA MET A 90 -4.98 3.54 -2.03
C MET A 90 -4.34 4.87 -2.43
N ALA A 91 -4.31 5.85 -1.51
CA ALA A 91 -4.07 7.25 -1.85
C ALA A 91 -2.69 7.52 -2.45
N TRP A 92 -1.63 6.96 -1.88
CA TRP A 92 -0.27 7.43 -2.09
C TRP A 92 0.20 7.28 -3.53
N ASN A 93 0.09 6.07 -4.10
CA ASN A 93 0.55 5.77 -5.46
C ASN A 93 -0.21 6.60 -6.51
N ILE A 94 -1.50 6.82 -6.32
CA ILE A 94 -2.33 7.60 -7.24
C ILE A 94 -1.98 9.09 -7.16
N ILE A 95 -1.84 9.65 -5.95
CA ILE A 95 -1.46 11.07 -5.75
C ILE A 95 -0.10 11.35 -6.40
N PHE A 96 0.93 10.56 -6.07
CA PHE A 96 2.26 10.76 -6.63
C PHE A 96 2.29 10.44 -8.13
N GLY A 97 1.58 9.42 -8.58
CA GLY A 97 1.51 9.06 -10.00
C GLY A 97 0.92 10.18 -10.86
N ILE A 98 -0.18 10.81 -10.44
CA ILE A 98 -0.78 11.94 -11.18
C ILE A 98 0.14 13.16 -11.11
N TYR A 99 0.67 13.46 -9.93
CA TYR A 99 1.58 14.58 -9.73
C TYR A 99 2.82 14.51 -10.63
N GLN A 100 3.47 13.34 -10.71
CA GLN A 100 4.61 13.14 -11.60
C GLN A 100 4.21 13.27 -13.06
N SER A 101 3.04 12.77 -13.45
CA SER A 101 2.53 12.91 -14.83
C SER A 101 2.40 14.38 -15.24
N PHE A 102 2.01 15.26 -14.32
CA PHE A 102 1.94 16.71 -14.58
C PHE A 102 3.32 17.35 -14.70
N LYS A 103 4.30 16.91 -13.90
CA LYS A 103 5.68 17.43 -13.98
C LYS A 103 6.42 16.98 -15.23
N THR A 104 6.04 15.84 -15.82
CA THR A 104 6.62 15.34 -17.08
C THR A 104 6.02 15.96 -18.34
N LEU A 105 5.05 16.87 -18.19
CA LEU A 105 4.38 17.49 -19.34
C LEU A 105 5.38 18.37 -20.13
N PRO A 106 5.53 18.16 -21.46
CA PRO A 106 6.38 19.00 -22.30
C PRO A 106 6.00 20.47 -22.20
N ARG A 107 7.01 21.33 -22.14
CA ARG A 107 6.83 22.77 -21.93
C ARG A 107 6.03 23.41 -23.07
N GLU A 108 6.21 22.91 -24.28
CA GLU A 108 5.53 23.37 -25.49
C GLU A 108 4.01 23.15 -25.39
N LEU A 109 3.57 22.00 -24.88
CA LEU A 109 2.15 21.72 -24.67
C LEU A 109 1.53 22.65 -23.61
N ILE A 110 2.29 22.97 -22.57
CA ILE A 110 1.87 23.92 -21.54
C ILE A 110 1.70 25.31 -22.17
N GLU A 111 2.72 25.81 -22.88
CA GLU A 111 2.70 27.13 -23.51
C GLU A 111 1.58 27.24 -24.55
N MET A 112 1.40 26.24 -25.41
CA MET A 112 0.27 26.21 -26.35
C MET A 112 -1.08 26.22 -25.62
N SER A 113 -1.23 25.43 -24.55
CA SER A 113 -2.49 25.42 -23.80
C SER A 113 -2.82 26.78 -23.16
N GLN A 114 -1.80 27.55 -22.76
CA GLN A 114 -1.99 28.88 -22.17
C GLN A 114 -2.41 29.93 -23.19
N VAL A 115 -1.96 29.79 -24.44
CA VAL A 115 -2.33 30.71 -25.54
C VAL A 115 -3.73 30.40 -26.07
N TYR A 116 -4.06 29.12 -26.26
CA TYR A 116 -5.27 28.72 -26.99
C TYR A 116 -6.44 28.30 -26.11
N LEU A 117 -6.22 27.92 -24.84
CA LEU A 117 -7.26 27.37 -23.97
C LEU A 117 -7.43 28.18 -22.69
N THR A 118 -8.65 28.22 -22.18
CA THR A 118 -8.87 28.63 -20.78
C THR A 118 -8.31 27.57 -19.84
N GLU A 119 -7.92 27.97 -18.62
CA GLU A 119 -7.39 27.06 -17.60
C GLU A 119 -8.27 25.80 -17.40
N ARG A 120 -9.60 25.95 -17.42
CA ARG A 120 -10.53 24.80 -17.29
C ARG A 120 -10.46 23.86 -18.49
N LEU A 121 -10.38 24.41 -19.70
CA LEU A 121 -10.26 23.59 -20.92
C LEU A 121 -8.89 22.91 -21.01
N ALA A 122 -7.83 23.61 -20.60
CA ALA A 122 -6.49 23.03 -20.48
C ALA A 122 -6.47 21.87 -19.47
N LEU A 123 -7.14 22.03 -18.32
CA LEU A 123 -7.27 20.94 -17.36
C LEU A 123 -7.99 19.72 -17.93
N ALA A 124 -9.09 19.93 -18.65
CA ALA A 124 -9.89 18.85 -19.23
C ALA A 124 -9.21 18.12 -20.41
N HIS A 125 -8.45 18.84 -21.25
CA HIS A 125 -7.95 18.30 -22.52
C HIS A 125 -6.44 18.09 -22.57
N VAL A 126 -5.67 18.64 -21.62
CA VAL A 126 -4.21 18.49 -21.56
C VAL A 126 -3.81 17.73 -20.30
N PHE A 127 -4.16 18.26 -19.12
CA PHE A 127 -3.72 17.66 -17.86
C PHE A 127 -4.43 16.33 -17.57
N LEU A 128 -5.75 16.28 -17.71
CA LEU A 128 -6.52 15.08 -17.42
C LEU A 128 -6.06 13.88 -18.29
N PRO A 129 -5.94 13.99 -19.64
CA PRO A 129 -5.50 12.89 -20.48
C PRO A 129 -4.08 12.41 -20.19
N VAL A 130 -3.16 13.32 -19.89
CA VAL A 130 -1.75 12.99 -19.61
C VAL A 130 -1.61 12.09 -18.38
N ALA A 131 -2.43 12.33 -17.36
CA ALA A 131 -2.42 11.52 -16.16
C ALA A 131 -3.18 10.18 -16.30
N LEU A 132 -3.98 9.94 -17.34
CA LEU A 132 -4.84 8.74 -17.44
C LEU A 132 -4.05 7.43 -17.37
N ARG A 133 -2.90 7.35 -18.05
CA ARG A 133 -2.05 6.16 -17.99
C ARG A 133 -1.63 5.85 -16.55
N SER A 134 -1.21 6.89 -15.84
CA SER A 134 -0.82 6.79 -14.44
C SER A 134 -2.00 6.42 -13.55
N VAL A 135 -3.18 7.01 -13.78
CA VAL A 135 -4.41 6.68 -13.04
C VAL A 135 -4.78 5.22 -13.21
N TYR A 136 -4.88 4.70 -14.43
CA TYR A 136 -5.30 3.31 -14.65
C TYR A 136 -4.32 2.30 -14.08
N TYR A 137 -3.01 2.53 -14.26
CA TYR A 137 -1.99 1.65 -13.69
C TYR A 137 -1.99 1.69 -12.16
N ASN A 138 -1.92 2.89 -11.57
CA ASN A 138 -1.89 3.04 -10.11
C ASN A 138 -3.22 2.65 -9.45
N ALA A 139 -4.35 2.77 -10.13
CA ALA A 139 -5.64 2.28 -9.65
C ALA A 139 -5.64 0.76 -9.49
N ALA A 140 -5.12 0.01 -10.47
CA ALA A 140 -5.02 -1.45 -10.39
C ALA A 140 -4.10 -1.90 -9.25
N VAL A 141 -2.92 -1.26 -9.12
CA VAL A 141 -1.98 -1.54 -8.03
C VAL A 141 -2.61 -1.20 -6.67
N SER A 142 -3.24 -0.03 -6.55
CA SER A 142 -3.88 0.43 -5.32
C SER A 142 -5.07 -0.43 -4.93
N TRP A 143 -5.83 -0.94 -5.90
CA TRP A 143 -6.89 -1.91 -5.66
C TRP A 143 -6.35 -3.18 -5.01
N SER A 144 -5.26 -3.74 -5.56
CA SER A 144 -4.62 -4.93 -5.00
C SER A 144 -4.11 -4.68 -3.57
N ASN A 145 -3.50 -3.51 -3.33
CA ASN A 145 -3.05 -3.13 -1.99
C ASN A 145 -4.21 -3.01 -1.01
N ALA A 146 -5.29 -2.34 -1.39
CA ALA A 146 -6.46 -2.21 -0.52
C ALA A 146 -7.13 -3.56 -0.22
N PHE A 147 -7.20 -4.46 -1.20
CA PHE A 147 -7.75 -5.81 -0.99
C PHE A 147 -6.93 -6.59 0.06
N PHE A 148 -5.61 -6.41 0.06
CA PHE A 148 -4.73 -7.02 1.06
C PHE A 148 -5.06 -6.58 2.50
N PHE A 149 -5.55 -5.34 2.68
CA PHE A 149 -5.88 -4.78 3.99
C PHE A 149 -7.37 -4.82 4.32
N ILE A 150 -8.19 -5.48 3.50
CA ILE A 150 -9.65 -5.42 3.66
C ILE A 150 -10.12 -6.01 4.99
N THR A 151 -9.47 -7.05 5.49
CA THR A 151 -9.78 -7.61 6.80
C THR A 151 -9.62 -6.59 7.91
N ALA A 152 -8.59 -5.74 7.84
CA ALA A 152 -8.39 -4.67 8.81
C ALA A 152 -9.46 -3.56 8.68
N SER A 153 -9.97 -3.29 7.48
CA SER A 153 -11.03 -2.28 7.30
C SER A 153 -12.44 -2.82 7.56
N GLU A 154 -12.67 -4.13 7.47
CA GLU A 154 -13.99 -4.76 7.68
C GLU A 154 -14.15 -5.37 9.07
N VAL A 155 -13.06 -5.72 9.75
CA VAL A 155 -13.04 -6.17 11.15
C VAL A 155 -12.29 -5.12 11.94
N ILE A 156 -13.03 -4.15 12.47
CA ILE A 156 -12.46 -3.03 13.20
C ILE A 156 -12.50 -3.35 14.69
N THR A 157 -11.32 -3.56 15.27
CA THR A 157 -11.18 -3.87 16.70
C THR A 157 -10.48 -2.74 17.44
N LEU A 158 -11.21 -2.03 18.31
CA LEU A 158 -10.66 -1.03 19.23
C LEU A 158 -11.44 -0.98 20.55
N GLY A 159 -11.10 -1.85 21.50
CA GLY A 159 -11.86 -2.04 22.75
C GLY A 159 -13.26 -2.65 22.57
N THR A 160 -13.87 -2.43 21.41
CA THR A 160 -15.06 -3.10 20.89
C THR A 160 -14.76 -3.60 19.49
N GLU A 161 -15.38 -4.72 19.13
CA GLU A 161 -15.25 -5.29 17.80
C GLU A 161 -16.47 -4.94 16.95
N VAL A 162 -16.22 -4.26 15.83
CA VAL A 162 -17.23 -3.92 14.84
C VAL A 162 -16.89 -4.60 13.53
N LYS A 163 -17.74 -5.55 13.12
CA LYS A 163 -17.59 -6.29 11.86
C LYS A 163 -18.59 -5.77 10.84
N LEU A 164 -18.08 -5.25 9.73
CA LEU A 164 -18.88 -4.87 8.57
C LEU A 164 -19.09 -6.06 7.66
N PHE A 165 -20.23 -6.14 6.97
CA PHE A 165 -20.49 -7.23 6.04
C PHE A 165 -19.55 -7.18 4.83
N GLY A 166 -18.64 -8.14 4.68
CA GLY A 166 -17.67 -8.15 3.59
C GLY A 166 -16.85 -9.44 3.57
N ILE A 167 -16.05 -9.64 2.52
CA ILE A 167 -15.31 -10.89 2.33
C ILE A 167 -14.26 -11.10 3.44
N GLY A 168 -13.68 -10.02 3.95
CA GLY A 168 -12.71 -10.05 5.03
C GLY A 168 -13.32 -10.51 6.35
N SER A 169 -14.46 -9.93 6.74
CA SER A 169 -15.19 -10.34 7.95
C SER A 169 -15.79 -11.74 7.82
N PHE A 170 -16.29 -12.12 6.64
CA PHE A 170 -16.79 -13.47 6.37
C PHE A 170 -15.71 -14.54 6.61
N VAL A 171 -14.49 -14.31 6.11
CA VAL A 171 -13.37 -15.24 6.30
C VAL A 171 -12.95 -15.31 7.77
N VAL A 172 -12.87 -14.16 8.46
CA VAL A 172 -12.53 -14.12 9.90
C VAL A 172 -13.57 -14.85 10.75
N ASP A 173 -14.86 -14.55 10.55
CA ASP A 173 -15.96 -15.19 11.28
C ASP A 173 -15.99 -16.71 11.08
N ALA A 174 -15.71 -17.17 9.86
CA ALA A 174 -15.66 -18.59 9.57
C ALA A 174 -14.52 -19.28 10.34
N PHE A 175 -13.35 -18.65 10.45
CA PHE A 175 -12.24 -19.18 11.25
C PHE A 175 -12.54 -19.16 12.75
N GLU A 176 -13.13 -18.09 13.28
CA GLU A 176 -13.52 -18.01 14.70
C GLU A 176 -14.53 -19.10 15.08
N LYS A 177 -15.43 -19.45 14.16
CA LYS A 177 -16.42 -20.52 14.35
C LYS A 177 -15.86 -21.93 14.09
N GLY A 178 -14.60 -22.05 13.64
CA GLY A 178 -13.99 -23.31 13.24
C GLY A 178 -14.54 -23.90 11.94
N ASP A 179 -15.34 -23.14 11.17
CA ASP A 179 -15.84 -23.56 9.86
C ASP A 179 -14.78 -23.31 8.78
N THR A 180 -13.85 -24.24 8.69
CA THR A 180 -12.77 -24.20 7.70
C THR A 180 -13.29 -24.21 6.27
N THR A 181 -14.44 -24.86 6.01
CA THR A 181 -15.00 -24.95 4.66
C THR A 181 -15.50 -23.60 4.20
N ALA A 182 -16.29 -22.90 5.01
CA ALA A 182 -16.74 -21.54 4.70
C ALA A 182 -15.54 -20.59 4.56
N ALA A 183 -14.54 -20.71 5.43
CA ALA A 183 -13.36 -19.86 5.37
C ALA A 183 -12.58 -20.03 4.05
N TYR A 184 -12.33 -21.27 3.62
CA TYR A 184 -11.66 -21.55 2.33
C TYR A 184 -12.52 -21.14 1.14
N VAL A 185 -13.85 -21.29 1.20
CA VAL A 185 -14.77 -20.79 0.17
C VAL A 185 -14.67 -19.27 0.05
N GLY A 186 -14.62 -18.54 1.16
CA GLY A 186 -14.44 -17.09 1.18
C GLY A 186 -13.11 -16.66 0.56
N ILE A 187 -12.01 -17.33 0.93
CA ILE A 187 -10.68 -17.08 0.36
C ILE A 187 -10.68 -17.32 -1.16
N ALA A 188 -11.24 -18.46 -1.60
CA ALA A 188 -11.29 -18.83 -3.00
C ALA A 188 -12.12 -17.82 -3.82
N ILE A 189 -13.30 -17.42 -3.33
CA ILE A 189 -14.17 -16.45 -3.99
C ILE A 189 -13.52 -15.06 -4.01
N GLY A 190 -12.91 -14.61 -2.91
CA GLY A 190 -12.19 -13.34 -2.85
C GLY A 190 -11.04 -13.28 -3.86
N THR A 191 -10.23 -14.34 -3.90
CA THR A 191 -9.08 -14.46 -4.82
C THR A 191 -9.54 -14.51 -6.28
N ALA A 192 -10.49 -15.40 -6.59
CA ALA A 192 -11.05 -15.54 -7.93
C ALA A 192 -11.72 -14.24 -8.41
N GLY A 193 -12.44 -13.56 -7.52
CA GLY A 193 -13.04 -12.25 -7.78
C GLY A 193 -12.01 -11.19 -8.12
N ASN A 194 -10.91 -11.11 -7.37
CA ASN A 194 -9.85 -10.15 -7.63
C ASN A 194 -9.11 -10.44 -8.95
N ILE A 195 -8.86 -11.73 -9.26
CA ILE A 195 -8.30 -12.16 -10.55
C ILE A 195 -9.24 -11.82 -11.69
N ALA A 196 -10.54 -12.11 -11.56
CA ALA A 196 -11.54 -11.81 -12.58
C ALA A 196 -11.60 -10.30 -12.85
N LEU A 197 -11.63 -9.48 -11.80
CA LEU A 197 -11.59 -8.03 -11.92
C LEU A 197 -10.33 -7.56 -12.67
N TYR A 198 -9.17 -8.15 -12.38
CA TYR A 198 -7.94 -7.84 -13.11
C TYR A 198 -8.02 -8.19 -14.59
N LEU A 199 -8.48 -9.40 -14.92
CA LEU A 199 -8.53 -9.90 -16.29
C LEU A 199 -9.55 -9.14 -17.15
N PHE A 200 -10.74 -8.86 -16.60
CA PHE A 200 -11.86 -8.30 -17.35
C PHE A 200 -11.91 -6.77 -17.31
N LEU A 201 -11.53 -6.14 -16.19
CA LEU A 201 -11.60 -4.69 -16.02
C LEU A 201 -10.22 -4.05 -16.12
N TRP A 202 -9.30 -4.35 -15.19
CA TRP A 202 -8.02 -3.62 -15.09
C TRP A 202 -7.17 -3.75 -16.34
N ARG A 203 -6.99 -4.97 -16.85
CA ARG A 203 -6.24 -5.24 -18.08
C ARG A 203 -6.80 -4.46 -19.27
N ARG A 204 -8.13 -4.36 -19.37
CA ARG A 204 -8.80 -3.62 -20.43
C ARG A 204 -8.55 -2.12 -20.29
N LEU A 205 -8.76 -1.55 -19.11
CA LEU A 205 -8.56 -0.12 -18.85
C LEU A 205 -7.11 0.32 -19.08
N ILE A 206 -6.13 -0.47 -18.64
CA ILE A 206 -4.70 -0.17 -18.83
C ILE A 206 -4.32 -0.23 -20.31
N ARG A 207 -4.87 -1.19 -21.07
CA ARG A 207 -4.55 -1.35 -22.51
C ARG A 207 -5.22 -0.31 -23.39
N GLU A 208 -6.52 -0.10 -23.20
CA GLU A 208 -7.34 0.76 -24.06
C GLU A 208 -7.26 2.24 -23.67
N MET A 209 -6.96 2.52 -22.40
CA MET A 209 -6.86 3.88 -21.82
C MET A 209 -8.03 4.79 -22.27
N PRO A 210 -9.29 4.38 -22.02
CA PRO A 210 -10.43 5.12 -22.52
C PRO A 210 -10.44 6.54 -21.96
N GLN A 211 -10.71 7.52 -22.83
CA GLN A 211 -10.84 8.91 -22.43
C GLN A 211 -12.17 9.10 -21.68
N PRO A 212 -12.21 9.89 -20.60
CA PRO A 212 -13.45 10.18 -19.90
C PRO A 212 -14.42 10.93 -20.82
N PRO A 213 -15.74 10.65 -20.73
CA PRO A 213 -16.74 11.42 -21.48
C PRO A 213 -16.61 12.92 -21.22
N TYR A 214 -16.97 13.74 -22.22
CA TYR A 214 -16.84 15.20 -22.13
C TYR A 214 -17.49 15.82 -20.88
N VAL A 215 -18.65 15.28 -20.46
CA VAL A 215 -19.33 15.76 -19.24
C VAL A 215 -18.48 15.52 -18.00
N LEU A 216 -17.86 14.33 -17.90
CA LEU A 216 -17.01 13.98 -16.78
C LEU A 216 -15.71 14.79 -16.78
N SER A 217 -15.08 15.01 -17.94
CA SER A 217 -13.88 15.84 -18.04
C SER A 217 -14.16 17.30 -17.63
N LYS A 218 -15.35 17.83 -17.97
CA LYS A 218 -15.79 19.15 -17.53
C LYS A 218 -15.95 19.21 -16.00
N ILE A 219 -16.61 18.23 -15.38
CA ILE A 219 -16.76 18.17 -13.92
C ILE A 219 -15.39 18.06 -13.23
N LEU A 220 -14.55 17.14 -13.70
CA LEU A 220 -13.20 16.93 -13.17
C LEU A 220 -12.33 18.18 -13.31
N SER A 221 -12.45 18.95 -14.40
CA SER A 221 -11.70 20.21 -14.55
C SER A 221 -12.04 21.25 -13.47
N VAL A 222 -13.31 21.32 -13.06
CA VAL A 222 -13.75 22.20 -11.96
C VAL A 222 -13.22 21.67 -10.63
N TRP A 223 -13.33 20.37 -10.40
CA TRP A 223 -12.81 19.72 -9.21
C TRP A 223 -11.29 19.84 -9.07
N MET A 224 -10.52 19.67 -10.15
CA MET A 224 -9.07 19.85 -10.15
C MET A 224 -8.70 21.27 -9.70
N LYS A 225 -9.44 22.28 -10.18
CA LYS A 225 -9.16 23.69 -9.88
C LYS A 225 -9.52 24.07 -8.45
N TYR A 226 -10.67 23.61 -7.93
CA TYR A 226 -11.23 24.09 -6.66
C TYR A 226 -11.30 23.03 -5.55
N GLY A 227 -11.13 21.75 -5.88
CA GLY A 227 -11.23 20.63 -4.95
C GLY A 227 -10.21 20.71 -3.83
N ILE A 228 -9.06 21.35 -4.03
CA ILE A 228 -8.08 21.60 -2.96
C ILE A 228 -8.68 22.39 -1.80
N TYR A 229 -9.57 23.35 -2.06
CA TYR A 229 -10.22 24.11 -0.99
C TYR A 229 -11.22 23.25 -0.22
N VAL A 230 -11.93 22.36 -0.92
CA VAL A 230 -12.84 21.38 -0.29
C VAL A 230 -12.05 20.41 0.57
N ILE A 231 -10.93 19.89 0.06
CA ILE A 231 -10.04 18.98 0.81
C ILE A 231 -9.47 19.70 2.03
N PHE A 232 -8.93 20.92 1.86
CA PHE A 232 -8.33 21.69 2.95
C PHE A 232 -9.35 22.06 4.03
N THR A 233 -10.57 22.45 3.64
CA THR A 233 -11.64 22.74 4.61
C THR A 233 -12.09 21.48 5.33
N ALA A 234 -12.26 20.36 4.61
CA ALA A 234 -12.59 19.09 5.23
C ALA A 234 -11.50 18.62 6.20
N THR A 235 -10.22 18.69 5.83
CA THR A 235 -9.12 18.31 6.72
C THR A 235 -9.02 19.23 7.92
N MET A 236 -9.19 20.55 7.75
CA MET A 236 -9.23 21.51 8.87
C MET A 236 -10.39 21.20 9.84
N LEU A 237 -11.58 20.91 9.33
CA LEU A 237 -12.73 20.53 10.17
C LEU A 237 -12.46 19.21 10.91
N LEU A 238 -11.98 18.18 10.22
CA LEU A 238 -11.64 16.89 10.83
C LEU A 238 -10.56 17.06 11.90
N SER A 239 -9.52 17.86 11.65
CA SER A 239 -8.47 18.18 12.63
C SER A 239 -9.01 18.96 13.82
N ALA A 240 -9.85 19.98 13.59
CA ALA A 240 -10.44 20.77 14.67
C ALA A 240 -11.34 19.91 15.58
N VAL A 241 -12.16 19.06 14.99
CA VAL A 241 -12.99 18.09 15.72
C VAL A 241 -12.11 17.12 16.52
N SER A 242 -11.07 16.56 15.87
CA SER A 242 -10.12 15.66 16.53
C SER A 242 -9.44 16.32 17.74
N ILE A 243 -8.93 17.54 17.56
CA ILE A 243 -8.27 18.31 18.62
C ILE A 243 -9.24 18.63 19.76
N TYR A 244 -10.46 19.11 19.46
CA TYR A 244 -11.48 19.41 20.46
C TYR A 244 -11.75 18.21 21.38
N TYR A 245 -11.92 17.03 20.78
CA TYR A 245 -12.17 15.82 21.56
C TYR A 245 -10.93 15.29 22.30
N ILE A 246 -9.74 15.39 21.71
CA ILE A 246 -8.47 15.06 22.39
C ILE A 246 -8.32 15.94 23.64
N LEU A 247 -8.59 17.25 23.52
CA LEU A 247 -8.49 18.19 24.64
C LEU A 247 -9.57 17.94 25.71
N ARG A 248 -10.80 17.57 25.29
CA ARG A 248 -11.90 17.27 26.21
C ARG A 248 -11.65 15.99 27.03
N ASN A 249 -11.02 15.00 26.41
CA ASN A 249 -10.71 13.71 27.04
C ASN A 249 -9.24 13.63 27.48
N PHE A 250 -8.54 14.76 27.54
CA PHE A 250 -7.14 14.83 27.94
C PHE A 250 -7.00 14.46 29.41
N THR A 251 -6.16 13.48 29.70
CA THR A 251 -6.06 12.89 31.03
C THR A 251 -5.26 13.76 32.01
N PRO A 252 -5.53 13.69 33.34
CA PRO A 252 -4.81 14.45 34.36
C PRO A 252 -3.34 14.02 34.51
N ALA A 253 -2.54 14.86 35.18
CA ALA A 253 -1.09 14.73 35.34
C ALA A 253 -0.56 13.43 36.01
N SER A 254 -1.42 12.53 36.48
CA SER A 254 -1.05 11.27 37.15
C SER A 254 -0.62 10.14 36.19
N GLN A 255 -0.79 10.27 34.87
CA GLN A 255 -0.48 9.22 33.87
C GLN A 255 0.82 9.43 33.07
N GLN A 256 1.69 10.39 33.42
CA GLN A 256 2.95 10.62 32.67
C GLN A 256 3.87 9.40 32.65
N TRP A 257 3.90 8.62 33.74
CA TRP A 257 4.64 7.36 33.81
C TRP A 257 4.07 6.27 32.89
N GLU A 258 2.76 6.29 32.62
CA GLU A 258 2.13 5.38 31.66
C GLU A 258 2.56 5.70 30.23
N LEU A 259 2.62 6.99 29.86
CA LEU A 259 3.09 7.40 28.53
C LEU A 259 4.55 6.99 28.28
N LEU A 260 5.42 7.15 29.27
CA LEU A 260 6.80 6.67 29.20
C LEU A 260 6.86 5.15 29.07
N SER A 261 6.02 4.42 29.81
CA SER A 261 5.96 2.96 29.71
C SER A 261 5.52 2.51 28.31
N TYR A 262 4.52 3.16 27.70
CA TYR A 262 4.08 2.86 26.34
C TYR A 262 5.17 3.14 25.30
N LEU A 263 5.92 4.23 25.48
CA LEU A 263 7.05 4.56 24.63
C LEU A 263 8.15 3.52 24.73
N VAL A 264 8.54 3.14 25.95
CA VAL A 264 9.57 2.13 26.21
C VAL A 264 9.17 0.77 25.64
N ASN A 265 7.93 0.33 25.88
CA ASN A 265 7.42 -0.93 25.32
C ASN A 265 7.46 -0.91 23.79
N SER A 266 6.96 0.17 23.18
CA SER A 266 7.00 0.34 21.72
C SER A 266 8.42 0.27 21.18
N LEU A 267 9.38 0.93 21.84
CA LEU A 267 10.80 0.94 21.41
C LEU A 267 11.48 -0.42 21.55
N ILE A 268 11.20 -1.16 22.63
CA ILE A 268 11.71 -2.53 22.82
C ILE A 268 11.20 -3.43 21.69
N ASP A 269 9.92 -3.28 21.34
CA ASP A 269 9.24 -4.09 20.34
C ASP A 269 9.61 -3.74 18.89
N VAL A 270 10.28 -2.60 18.64
CA VAL A 270 10.82 -2.24 17.31
C VAL A 270 11.85 -3.26 16.82
N LEU A 271 12.77 -3.68 17.70
CA LEU A 271 13.89 -4.53 17.31
C LEU A 271 13.46 -5.90 16.75
N PRO A 272 12.61 -6.69 17.42
CA PRO A 272 12.16 -7.96 16.87
C PRO A 272 11.39 -7.78 15.55
N THR A 273 10.55 -6.75 15.42
CA THR A 273 9.86 -6.44 14.16
C THR A 273 10.85 -6.08 13.04
N LEU A 274 11.81 -5.19 13.32
CA LEU A 274 12.82 -4.80 12.35
C LEU A 274 13.65 -6.00 11.89
N ALA A 275 14.04 -6.88 12.81
CA ALA A 275 14.80 -8.09 12.48
C ALA A 275 14.02 -9.00 11.51
N ARG A 276 12.71 -9.20 11.72
CA ARG A 276 11.86 -9.98 10.81
C ARG A 276 11.71 -9.32 9.45
N VAL A 277 11.52 -8.01 9.40
CA VAL A 277 11.43 -7.27 8.13
C VAL A 277 12.73 -7.41 7.35
N VAL A 278 13.89 -7.21 8.00
CA VAL A 278 15.21 -7.37 7.36
C VAL A 278 15.44 -8.81 6.91
N MET A 279 15.08 -9.81 7.72
CA MET A 279 15.18 -11.22 7.34
C MET A 279 14.32 -11.54 6.12
N THR A 280 13.07 -11.06 6.09
CA THR A 280 12.14 -11.23 4.97
C THR A 280 12.69 -10.60 3.69
N LEU A 281 13.19 -9.36 3.77
CA LEU A 281 13.80 -8.66 2.63
C LEU A 281 15.08 -9.34 2.14
N THR A 282 15.86 -9.94 3.04
CA THR A 282 17.06 -10.69 2.67
C THR A 282 16.68 -11.94 1.88
N ILE A 283 15.69 -12.70 2.36
CA ILE A 283 15.18 -13.89 1.66
C ILE A 283 14.58 -13.50 0.30
N SER A 284 13.80 -12.41 0.24
CA SER A 284 13.22 -11.94 -1.03
C SER A 284 14.29 -11.44 -2.01
N ALA A 285 15.35 -10.80 -1.52
CA ALA A 285 16.49 -10.38 -2.35
C ALA A 285 17.20 -11.58 -2.99
N LEU A 286 17.45 -12.63 -2.19
CA LEU A 286 18.07 -13.87 -2.67
C LEU A 286 17.18 -14.57 -3.71
N ALA A 287 15.87 -14.65 -3.46
CA ALA A 287 14.90 -15.17 -4.43
C ALA A 287 14.86 -14.34 -5.72
N GLY A 288 14.96 -13.02 -5.61
CA GLY A 288 15.09 -12.09 -6.73
C GLY A 288 16.30 -12.40 -7.58
N LEU A 289 17.49 -12.37 -6.99
CA LEU A 289 18.77 -12.68 -7.67
C LEU A 289 18.77 -14.07 -8.33
N LEU A 290 18.24 -15.08 -7.62
CA LEU A 290 18.10 -16.43 -8.17
C LEU A 290 17.19 -16.43 -9.41
N SER A 291 16.05 -15.76 -9.34
CA SER A 291 15.10 -15.68 -10.44
C SER A 291 15.70 -14.98 -11.66
N VAL A 292 16.42 -13.87 -11.48
CA VAL A 292 17.12 -13.20 -12.59
C VAL A 292 18.16 -14.12 -13.20
N ALA A 293 18.98 -14.80 -12.38
CA ALA A 293 20.01 -15.70 -12.86
C ALA A 293 19.43 -16.86 -13.70
N LEU A 294 18.25 -17.37 -13.33
CA LEU A 294 17.54 -18.39 -14.09
C LEU A 294 16.98 -17.83 -15.41
N VAL A 295 16.34 -16.66 -15.37
CA VAL A 295 15.73 -16.02 -16.57
C VAL A 295 16.80 -15.58 -17.58
N VAL A 296 17.94 -15.09 -17.12
CA VAL A 296 19.07 -14.74 -18.00
C VAL A 296 19.61 -15.95 -18.75
N LYS A 297 19.64 -17.13 -18.10
CA LYS A 297 20.05 -18.39 -18.73
C LYS A 297 18.98 -18.91 -19.69
N ASN A 298 17.71 -18.86 -19.30
CA ASN A 298 16.58 -19.29 -20.10
C ASN A 298 15.46 -18.22 -20.09
N PRO A 299 15.42 -17.35 -21.11
CA PRO A 299 14.41 -16.29 -21.20
C PRO A 299 12.96 -16.78 -21.18
N GLN A 300 12.68 -18.03 -21.56
CA GLN A 300 11.33 -18.59 -21.51
C GLN A 300 10.78 -18.70 -20.07
N LEU A 301 11.67 -18.76 -19.07
CA LEU A 301 11.28 -18.81 -17.66
C LEU A 301 10.67 -17.49 -17.18
N GLU A 302 10.87 -16.38 -17.91
CA GLU A 302 10.27 -15.08 -17.59
C GLU A 302 8.75 -15.21 -17.42
N THR A 303 8.07 -15.81 -18.40
CA THR A 303 6.61 -15.99 -18.36
C THR A 303 6.16 -16.86 -17.19
N THR A 304 6.89 -17.94 -16.90
CA THR A 304 6.59 -18.83 -15.76
C THR A 304 6.71 -18.09 -14.43
N VAL A 305 7.79 -17.31 -14.25
CA VAL A 305 8.00 -16.49 -13.05
C VAL A 305 6.88 -15.46 -12.91
N PHE A 306 6.52 -14.74 -13.98
CA PHE A 306 5.41 -13.79 -13.94
C PHE A 306 4.07 -14.44 -13.56
N ILE A 307 3.75 -15.62 -14.10
CA ILE A 307 2.52 -16.34 -13.75
C ILE A 307 2.53 -16.74 -12.27
N ALA A 308 3.63 -17.32 -11.78
CA ALA A 308 3.75 -17.74 -10.39
C ALA A 308 3.59 -16.55 -9.42
N LEU A 309 4.22 -15.42 -9.73
CA LEU A 309 4.12 -14.21 -8.91
C LEU A 309 2.74 -13.57 -8.99
N SER A 310 2.06 -13.65 -10.14
CA SER A 310 0.68 -13.14 -10.29
C SER A 310 -0.32 -13.95 -9.44
N ILE A 311 -0.12 -15.26 -9.37
CA ILE A 311 -0.90 -16.12 -8.47
C ILE A 311 -0.60 -15.75 -7.01
N LEU A 312 0.69 -15.64 -6.65
CA LEU A 312 1.08 -15.31 -5.29
C LEU A 312 0.58 -13.93 -4.84
N SER A 313 0.58 -12.93 -5.73
CA SER A 313 0.10 -11.58 -5.45
C SER A 313 -1.42 -11.50 -5.30
N SER A 314 -2.15 -12.48 -5.84
CA SER A 314 -3.61 -12.49 -5.79
C SER A 314 -4.17 -12.90 -4.43
N ILE A 315 -3.36 -13.53 -3.58
CA ILE A 315 -3.77 -14.07 -2.28
C ILE A 315 -3.22 -13.16 -1.16
N PRO A 316 -4.08 -12.47 -0.39
CA PRO A 316 -3.66 -11.76 0.82
C PRO A 316 -2.91 -12.67 1.80
N ALA A 317 -1.86 -12.15 2.45
CA ALA A 317 -1.04 -12.93 3.38
C ALA A 317 -1.86 -13.53 4.53
N VAL A 318 -2.87 -12.79 4.99
CA VAL A 318 -3.81 -13.24 6.03
C VAL A 318 -4.51 -14.54 5.64
N PHE A 319 -4.85 -14.70 4.36
CA PHE A 319 -5.52 -15.90 3.86
C PHE A 319 -4.58 -17.11 3.77
N LEU A 320 -3.27 -16.90 3.83
CA LEU A 320 -2.28 -17.98 3.87
C LEU A 320 -2.03 -18.50 5.29
N TYR A 321 -2.42 -17.76 6.33
CA TYR A 321 -2.26 -18.17 7.73
C TYR A 321 -2.81 -19.57 8.05
N PRO A 322 -4.01 -19.97 7.62
CA PRO A 322 -4.54 -21.31 7.93
C PRO A 322 -3.67 -22.42 7.36
N LEU A 323 -3.11 -22.22 6.17
CA LEU A 323 -2.24 -23.19 5.51
C LEU A 323 -0.87 -23.24 6.18
N ILE A 324 -0.19 -22.09 6.29
CA ILE A 324 1.17 -21.98 6.82
C ILE A 324 1.20 -22.25 8.32
N GLY A 325 0.23 -21.69 9.05
CA GLY A 325 0.07 -21.82 10.50
C GLY A 325 -0.25 -23.25 10.95
N SER A 326 -0.81 -24.11 10.09
CA SER A 326 -0.99 -25.52 10.43
C SER A 326 0.33 -26.29 10.58
N VAL A 327 1.40 -25.82 9.94
CA VAL A 327 2.72 -26.49 9.89
C VAL A 327 3.79 -25.72 10.67
N VAL A 328 3.72 -24.40 10.68
CA VAL A 328 4.76 -23.51 11.21
C VAL A 328 4.17 -22.61 12.30
N ARG A 329 4.94 -22.34 13.37
CA ARG A 329 4.54 -21.46 14.50
C ARG A 329 5.65 -20.47 14.85
N GLY A 330 5.31 -19.46 15.65
CA GLY A 330 6.27 -18.48 16.19
C GLY A 330 6.98 -17.68 15.10
N GLU A 331 8.28 -17.44 15.28
CA GLU A 331 9.10 -16.60 14.40
C GLU A 331 9.02 -16.99 12.92
N ALA A 332 9.10 -18.30 12.66
CA ALA A 332 9.07 -18.82 11.29
C ALA A 332 7.72 -18.56 10.61
N LEU A 333 6.61 -18.58 11.37
CA LEU A 333 5.29 -18.26 10.84
C LEU A 333 5.17 -16.77 10.50
N SER A 334 5.65 -15.89 11.38
CA SER A 334 5.62 -14.45 11.12
C SER A 334 6.39 -14.11 9.84
N VAL A 335 7.63 -14.61 9.69
CA VAL A 335 8.42 -14.41 8.47
C VAL A 335 7.73 -15.02 7.24
N ALA A 336 7.18 -16.24 7.36
CA ALA A 336 6.48 -16.91 6.25
C ALA A 336 5.25 -16.13 5.76
N LEU A 337 4.56 -15.40 6.63
CA LEU A 337 3.43 -14.54 6.25
C LEU A 337 3.88 -13.24 5.57
N LEU A 338 5.08 -12.74 5.86
CA LEU A 338 5.63 -11.53 5.22
C LEU A 338 6.25 -11.79 3.85
N LEU A 339 6.69 -13.03 3.59
CA LEU A 339 7.40 -13.41 2.37
C LEU A 339 6.59 -13.21 1.08
N PRO A 340 5.31 -13.64 0.97
CA PRO A 340 4.55 -13.55 -0.28
C PRO A 340 4.56 -12.15 -0.90
N GLY A 341 4.20 -11.13 -0.11
CA GLY A 341 4.19 -9.74 -0.57
C GLY A 341 5.60 -9.25 -0.94
N SER A 342 6.59 -9.55 -0.11
CA SER A 342 7.98 -9.11 -0.33
C SER A 342 8.62 -9.75 -1.56
N ILE A 343 8.37 -11.05 -1.79
CA ILE A 343 8.86 -11.82 -2.94
C ILE A 343 8.25 -11.30 -4.23
N VAL A 344 6.94 -11.04 -4.27
CA VAL A 344 6.27 -10.50 -5.46
C VAL A 344 6.95 -9.21 -5.92
N TYR A 345 7.11 -8.23 -5.02
CA TYR A 345 7.72 -6.95 -5.39
C TYR A 345 9.20 -7.08 -5.75
N THR A 346 9.97 -7.84 -4.96
CA THR A 346 11.42 -7.95 -5.15
C THR A 346 11.74 -8.72 -6.44
N VAL A 347 11.08 -9.85 -6.69
CA VAL A 347 11.34 -10.71 -7.85
C VAL A 347 10.83 -10.06 -9.14
N LEU A 348 9.63 -9.47 -9.16
CA LEU A 348 9.13 -8.79 -10.37
C LEU A 348 10.08 -7.67 -10.83
N ASN A 349 10.56 -6.86 -9.88
CA ASN A 349 11.51 -5.80 -10.20
C ASN A 349 12.86 -6.38 -10.62
N ALA A 350 13.43 -7.32 -9.85
CA ALA A 350 14.72 -7.91 -10.16
C ALA A 350 14.73 -8.57 -11.54
N VAL A 351 13.71 -9.37 -11.88
CA VAL A 351 13.63 -10.06 -13.17
C VAL A 351 13.68 -9.05 -14.31
N ALA A 352 13.03 -7.88 -14.20
CA ALA A 352 13.07 -6.86 -15.26
C ALA A 352 14.50 -6.48 -15.71
N ALA A 353 15.50 -6.61 -14.83
CA ALA A 353 16.91 -6.37 -15.15
C ALA A 353 17.46 -7.28 -16.26
N TRP A 354 16.90 -8.48 -16.48
CA TRP A 354 17.45 -9.49 -17.39
C TRP A 354 17.63 -8.98 -18.83
N ARG A 355 16.83 -8.00 -19.25
CA ARG A 355 16.87 -7.38 -20.58
C ARG A 355 18.05 -6.42 -20.76
N ASP A 356 18.52 -5.83 -19.66
CA ASP A 356 19.60 -4.85 -19.65
C ASP A 356 20.96 -5.48 -19.32
N VAL A 357 20.98 -6.75 -18.91
CA VAL A 357 22.23 -7.49 -18.69
C VAL A 357 22.95 -7.70 -20.02
N PRO A 358 24.23 -7.26 -20.18
CA PRO A 358 24.98 -7.32 -21.43
C PRO A 358 25.53 -8.75 -21.71
N LYS A 359 24.61 -9.71 -21.88
CA LYS A 359 24.90 -11.13 -22.03
C LYS A 359 25.71 -11.46 -23.28
N ASP A 360 25.49 -10.76 -24.39
CA ASP A 360 26.19 -11.03 -25.65
C ASP A 360 27.63 -10.53 -25.60
N LEU A 361 27.87 -9.40 -24.94
CA LEU A 361 29.20 -8.89 -24.66
C LEU A 361 29.97 -9.86 -23.75
N ALA A 362 29.34 -10.30 -22.65
CA ALA A 362 29.95 -11.27 -21.75
C ALA A 362 30.34 -12.57 -22.47
N ARG A 363 29.49 -13.07 -23.38
CA ARG A 363 29.78 -14.25 -24.21
C ARG A 363 30.93 -13.99 -25.18
N ALA A 364 30.96 -12.83 -25.85
CA ALA A 364 32.00 -12.47 -26.80
C ALA A 364 33.40 -12.42 -26.16
N TYR A 365 33.49 -11.96 -24.91
CA TYR A 365 34.74 -11.92 -24.13
C TYR A 365 35.03 -13.21 -23.34
N GLY A 366 34.18 -14.25 -23.47
CA GLY A 366 34.35 -15.51 -22.73
C GLY A 366 34.19 -15.39 -21.22
N ILE A 367 33.51 -14.35 -20.74
CA ILE A 367 33.31 -14.09 -19.31
C ILE A 367 32.22 -15.03 -18.77
N GLY A 368 32.59 -15.95 -17.88
CA GLY A 368 31.68 -16.91 -17.27
C GLY A 368 31.87 -17.06 -15.76
N GLY A 369 31.14 -18.02 -15.18
CA GLY A 369 31.29 -18.41 -13.78
C GLY A 369 31.02 -17.28 -12.77
N ALA A 370 31.83 -17.23 -11.71
CA ALA A 370 31.69 -16.26 -10.64
C ALA A 370 31.97 -14.81 -11.11
N VAL A 371 32.87 -14.63 -12.08
CA VAL A 371 33.22 -13.30 -12.61
C VAL A 371 32.00 -12.67 -13.26
N TYR A 372 31.28 -13.43 -14.10
CA TYR A 372 30.01 -12.99 -14.69
C TYR A 372 28.98 -12.62 -13.62
N PHE A 373 28.83 -13.46 -12.59
CA PHE A 373 27.83 -13.25 -11.55
C PHE A 373 28.09 -11.99 -10.72
N ILE A 374 29.33 -11.82 -10.25
CA ILE A 374 29.72 -10.76 -9.32
C ILE A 374 29.91 -9.41 -10.03
N HIS A 375 30.47 -9.40 -11.24
CA HIS A 375 30.88 -8.16 -11.91
C HIS A 375 29.94 -7.72 -13.03
N ILE A 376 29.02 -8.58 -13.49
CA ILE A 376 28.08 -8.25 -14.57
C ILE A 376 26.64 -8.38 -14.08
N LEU A 377 26.23 -9.57 -13.64
CA LEU A 377 24.83 -9.83 -13.31
C LEU A 377 24.35 -9.05 -12.08
N ILE A 378 25.04 -9.16 -10.94
CA ILE A 378 24.65 -8.46 -9.71
C ILE A 378 24.63 -6.94 -9.92
N PRO A 379 25.69 -6.30 -10.45
CA PRO A 379 25.69 -4.87 -10.75
C PRO A 379 24.53 -4.40 -11.62
N ALA A 380 24.26 -5.11 -12.73
CA ALA A 380 23.15 -4.78 -13.64
C ALA A 380 21.78 -4.96 -12.96
N THR A 381 21.67 -5.91 -12.03
CA THR A 381 20.42 -6.19 -11.30
C THR A 381 20.21 -5.26 -10.11
N LEU A 382 21.25 -4.62 -9.59
CA LEU A 382 21.21 -3.91 -8.31
C LEU A 382 20.19 -2.75 -8.26
N PRO A 383 20.03 -1.87 -9.27
CA PRO A 383 19.04 -0.79 -9.22
C PRO A 383 17.61 -1.32 -9.18
N TYR A 384 17.36 -2.35 -9.99
CA TYR A 384 16.09 -3.06 -10.03
C TYR A 384 15.80 -3.74 -8.69
N LEU A 385 16.78 -4.43 -8.12
CA LEU A 385 16.66 -5.10 -6.83
C LEU A 385 16.37 -4.11 -5.71
N ILE A 386 17.10 -2.98 -5.64
CA ILE A 386 16.87 -1.94 -4.63
C ILE A 386 15.48 -1.33 -4.78
N THR A 387 15.02 -1.09 -6.00
CA THR A 387 13.66 -0.59 -6.27
C THR A 387 12.61 -1.59 -5.77
N GLY A 388 12.81 -2.88 -6.05
CA GLY A 388 11.95 -3.96 -5.55
C GLY A 388 11.95 -4.06 -4.02
N LEU A 389 13.12 -3.98 -3.39
CA LEU A 389 13.28 -4.06 -1.93
C LEU A 389 12.69 -2.84 -1.22
N LEU A 390 12.85 -1.63 -1.76
CA LEU A 390 12.22 -0.42 -1.26
C LEU A 390 10.69 -0.53 -1.30
N THR A 391 10.15 -1.11 -2.38
CA THR A 391 8.70 -1.36 -2.51
C THR A 391 8.22 -2.42 -1.51
N ALA A 392 8.97 -3.52 -1.39
CA ALA A 392 8.68 -4.59 -0.44
C ALA A 392 8.75 -4.13 1.03
N TRP A 393 9.69 -3.24 1.37
CA TRP A 393 9.86 -2.65 2.71
C TRP A 393 8.57 -1.98 3.19
N GLY A 394 7.96 -1.12 2.37
CA GLY A 394 6.73 -0.43 2.73
C GLY A 394 5.56 -1.39 3.00
N GLY A 395 5.44 -2.46 2.21
CA GLY A 395 4.45 -3.51 2.42
C GLY A 395 4.73 -4.37 3.66
N ALA A 396 5.99 -4.72 3.90
CA ALA A 396 6.41 -5.59 5.00
C ALA A 396 6.09 -4.99 6.37
N TRP A 397 6.36 -3.70 6.58
CA TRP A 397 5.99 -3.02 7.84
C TRP A 397 4.49 -3.04 8.11
N ASN A 398 3.67 -2.82 7.10
CA ASN A 398 2.22 -2.90 7.28
C ASN A 398 1.76 -4.33 7.59
N ALA A 399 2.37 -5.32 6.95
CA ALA A 399 2.03 -6.71 7.13
C ALA A 399 2.49 -7.28 8.48
N THR A 400 3.52 -6.70 9.14
CA THR A 400 3.99 -7.19 10.44
C THR A 400 2.91 -7.16 11.50
N ILE A 401 1.99 -6.18 11.43
CA ILE A 401 0.95 -6.06 12.45
C ILE A 401 0.03 -7.27 12.48
N VAL A 402 -0.36 -7.75 11.30
CA VAL A 402 -1.17 -8.97 11.19
C VAL A 402 -0.31 -10.22 11.36
N ALA A 403 0.88 -10.27 10.77
CA ALA A 403 1.76 -11.44 10.83
C ALA A 403 2.22 -11.77 12.26
N GLU A 404 2.62 -10.76 13.03
CA GLU A 404 3.10 -10.94 14.41
C GLU A 404 1.95 -11.31 15.36
N SER A 405 0.79 -10.68 15.19
CA SER A 405 -0.42 -11.01 15.96
C SER A 405 -0.86 -12.45 15.72
N LEU A 406 -0.95 -12.88 14.45
CA LEU A 406 -1.33 -14.26 14.09
C LEU A 406 -0.30 -15.30 14.50
N ALA A 407 1.00 -14.94 14.45
CA ALA A 407 2.08 -15.83 14.84
C ALA A 407 2.29 -15.93 16.35
N ASN A 408 1.63 -15.06 17.14
CA ASN A 408 1.77 -14.94 18.58
C ASN A 408 3.25 -14.74 19.00
N VAL A 409 3.89 -13.74 18.41
CA VAL A 409 5.29 -13.37 18.68
C VAL A 409 5.41 -11.93 19.16
N ASN A 410 6.47 -11.62 19.89
CA ASN A 410 6.73 -10.27 20.40
C ASN A 410 7.12 -9.34 19.24
N GLY A 411 6.63 -8.12 19.22
CA GLY A 411 6.94 -7.15 18.18
C GLY A 411 6.00 -5.97 18.18
N LEU A 412 6.42 -4.88 17.53
CA LEU A 412 5.68 -3.62 17.52
C LEU A 412 4.31 -3.81 16.88
N GLY A 413 4.22 -4.68 15.87
CA GLY A 413 2.96 -5.06 15.27
C GLY A 413 2.05 -5.81 16.24
N ALA A 414 2.56 -6.85 16.91
CA ALA A 414 1.78 -7.55 17.93
C ALA A 414 1.34 -6.64 19.08
N TYR A 415 2.23 -5.77 19.57
CA TYR A 415 1.92 -4.79 20.61
C TYR A 415 0.83 -3.82 20.15
N MET A 416 0.94 -3.27 18.93
CA MET A 416 -0.09 -2.41 18.34
C MET A 416 -1.45 -3.11 18.24
N ALA A 417 -1.49 -4.36 17.78
CA ALA A 417 -2.71 -5.15 17.72
C ALA A 417 -3.32 -5.38 19.11
N GLN A 418 -2.48 -5.68 20.11
CA GLN A 418 -2.92 -5.90 21.49
C GLN A 418 -3.49 -4.61 22.12
N VAL A 419 -2.79 -3.49 22.03
CA VAL A 419 -3.27 -2.22 22.61
C VAL A 419 -4.50 -1.70 21.86
N ALA A 420 -4.62 -1.98 20.56
CA ALA A 420 -5.85 -1.74 19.81
C ALA A 420 -7.00 -2.58 20.37
N GLN A 421 -6.83 -3.90 20.51
CA GLN A 421 -7.86 -4.78 21.10
C GLN A 421 -8.31 -4.31 22.49
N LEU A 422 -7.37 -3.85 23.33
CA LEU A 422 -7.67 -3.31 24.66
C LEU A 422 -8.31 -1.91 24.65
N GLY A 423 -8.41 -1.25 23.50
CA GLY A 423 -8.91 0.12 23.38
C GLY A 423 -7.97 1.17 23.97
N ASN A 424 -6.68 0.83 24.18
CA ASN A 424 -5.68 1.75 24.71
C ASN A 424 -5.15 2.67 23.59
N ILE A 425 -5.93 3.70 23.31
CA ILE A 425 -5.65 4.71 22.28
C ILE A 425 -4.31 5.43 22.52
N PRO A 426 -3.95 5.89 23.74
CA PRO A 426 -2.66 6.53 23.98
C PRO A 426 -1.47 5.63 23.61
N ALA A 427 -1.48 4.36 24.03
CA ALA A 427 -0.43 3.42 23.68
C ALA A 427 -0.37 3.15 22.17
N LEU A 428 -1.52 3.04 21.50
CA LEU A 428 -1.59 2.87 20.05
C LEU A 428 -0.99 4.07 19.31
N ILE A 429 -1.35 5.32 19.69
CA ILE A 429 -0.80 6.54 19.08
C ILE A 429 0.72 6.60 19.25
N ILE A 430 1.23 6.30 20.46
CA ILE A 430 2.68 6.27 20.72
C ILE A 430 3.37 5.21 19.84
N SER A 431 2.80 4.01 19.75
CA SER A 431 3.32 2.93 18.91
C SER A 431 3.40 3.33 17.43
N VAL A 432 2.38 4.05 16.94
CA VAL A 432 2.32 4.57 15.56
C VAL A 432 3.38 5.63 15.31
N ILE A 433 3.59 6.54 16.26
CA ILE A 433 4.66 7.55 16.18
C ILE A 433 6.03 6.85 16.13
N VAL A 434 6.25 5.86 16.99
CA VAL A 434 7.49 5.06 17.00
C VAL A 434 7.69 4.35 15.67
N MET A 435 6.68 3.63 15.17
CA MET A 435 6.74 2.90 13.91
C MET A 435 7.03 3.83 12.73
N SER A 436 6.30 4.94 12.62
CA SER A 436 6.47 5.93 11.54
C SER A 436 7.86 6.58 11.62
N GLY A 437 8.32 6.91 12.83
CA GLY A 437 9.66 7.44 13.07
C GLY A 437 10.77 6.50 12.61
N VAL A 438 10.64 5.20 12.89
CA VAL A 438 11.56 4.15 12.42
C VAL A 438 11.55 4.06 10.89
N VAL A 439 10.36 3.95 10.28
CA VAL A 439 10.23 3.84 8.82
C VAL A 439 10.82 5.05 8.11
N ILE A 440 10.52 6.27 8.56
CA ILE A 440 11.07 7.52 8.00
C ILE A 440 12.59 7.57 8.15
N THR A 441 13.10 7.18 9.32
CA THR A 441 14.53 7.18 9.60
C THR A 441 15.27 6.24 8.66
N VAL A 442 14.78 5.01 8.49
CA VAL A 442 15.38 4.03 7.57
C VAL A 442 15.22 4.47 6.11
N ASN A 443 14.06 5.00 5.71
CA ASN A 443 13.85 5.55 4.36
C ASN A 443 14.88 6.63 4.03
N LYS A 444 15.14 7.55 4.95
CA LYS A 444 16.06 8.66 4.73
C LYS A 444 17.54 8.26 4.83
N LEU A 445 17.89 7.41 5.79
CA LEU A 445 19.28 7.09 6.10
C LEU A 445 19.81 5.88 5.32
N VAL A 446 18.96 4.93 4.98
CA VAL A 446 19.35 3.68 4.30
C VAL A 446 18.87 3.71 2.85
N TRP A 447 17.56 3.72 2.62
CA TRP A 447 17.00 3.53 1.27
C TRP A 447 17.40 4.64 0.31
N LYS A 448 17.27 5.91 0.71
CA LYS A 448 17.67 7.05 -0.14
C LYS A 448 19.15 7.00 -0.50
N ARG A 449 20.02 6.57 0.42
CA ARG A 449 21.46 6.44 0.17
C ARG A 449 21.74 5.30 -0.80
N LEU A 450 21.16 4.12 -0.57
CA LEU A 450 21.31 2.96 -1.46
C LEU A 450 20.82 3.27 -2.88
N TYR A 451 19.66 3.90 -3.01
CA TYR A 451 19.12 4.30 -4.31
C TYR A 451 20.07 5.26 -5.05
N ASN A 452 20.57 6.29 -4.37
CA ASN A 452 21.49 7.25 -4.98
C ASN A 452 22.83 6.62 -5.39
N LEU A 453 23.36 5.70 -4.57
CA LEU A 453 24.61 4.99 -4.88
C LEU A 453 24.49 4.16 -6.16
N VAL A 454 23.35 3.52 -6.36
CA VAL A 454 23.15 2.61 -7.49
C VAL A 454 22.67 3.34 -8.74
N ALA A 455 21.99 4.48 -8.60
CA ALA A 455 21.69 5.36 -9.73
C ALA A 455 22.95 5.85 -10.45
N GLN A 456 24.07 6.05 -9.74
CA GLN A 456 25.36 6.44 -10.33
C GLN A 456 25.97 5.35 -11.23
N TRP A 457 25.51 4.10 -11.14
CA TRP A 457 26.03 3.00 -11.96
C TRP A 457 25.33 2.89 -13.32
N HIS A 458 24.22 3.63 -13.52
CA HIS A 458 23.45 3.66 -14.77
C HIS A 458 23.63 4.98 -15.56
N SER A 459 24.26 5.99 -14.96
CA SER A 459 24.70 7.23 -15.63
C SER A 459 26.11 7.07 -16.17
#